data_AF-A0A7C4SXL4-F1
#
_entry.id   AF-A0A7C4SXL4-F1
#
_cell.length_a   1.000
_cell.length_b   1.000
_cell.length_c   1.000
_cell.angle_alpha   90.00
_cell.angle_beta   90.00
_cell.angle_gamma   90.00
#
_symmetry.space_group_name_H-M   'P 1'
#
loop_
_entity.id
_entity.type
_entity.pdbx_description
1 polymer ?
#
loop_
_entity_poly.entity_id
_entity_poly.type
_entity_poly.pdbx_seq_one_letter_code
_entity_poly.pdbx_strand_id
1 'polypeptide(L)'
;MNNMQFEFSDTISGYVTRYDRQKKAFGIKTASGREYTAYLTSNTYARGPRNLGEPWCDYTGKIDELLTEGQYLSAIGIYYPEKGGHTFDAKVLVFSGPSPESFRFEEPDWWIKQARSIAAFYIKAEFGGPDKIDYSNYRTMLSLTGERKPDFRQETDTISRMVYGEASAFLLTGEDCFLEAAEKGTQYLRDHMRFYDTEENIIYWYHGIDVKGKKEHKVFASEFGDDYDAIPMYEQIYALAGPTQTYRINGDPAIMKDIKMTIDLFDRFYLDKEKGGYFSHLDPVSLDPRAESLGRNRGRKNWNSVGDHAPAYLINLWLATGEPKYKDFLKYTADCIAKYFPDYEHSPFVQEKFYEDWSHDKTWGWQQNRGVIGHNLKIAWNLMRINSLTPEKKYVEFAEKIAQIMPQYGMDAQRGGWYDVMERELAPGQEHLRFAWHDRKAWWQQEQGILAYQILWGILKKEQYLRLARESAAFYNSFFLDHDDGAVYFNVLNNGIPFLLGTERLKGSHSMACYHSIELCYLSQVYINLLHTKQPLDLYFKPMVNGFPGNILRVEPDILPRGSIRIDQVWVDGNPWKNFDAANLTVEIPNVNYRPKIKVRLVPTA
;
A
#
# COMPACT_ATOMS: atom_id res chain seq x y z
N MET A 1 3.76 41.95 -4.35
CA MET A 1 4.30 40.75 -5.01
C MET A 1 3.98 40.88 -6.49
N ASN A 2 4.97 40.84 -7.38
CA ASN A 2 4.67 40.82 -8.81
C ASN A 2 4.04 39.47 -9.16
N ASN A 3 2.86 39.49 -9.77
CA ASN A 3 2.26 38.30 -10.37
C ASN A 3 3.26 37.70 -11.36
N MET A 4 3.37 36.36 -11.44
CA MET A 4 4.17 35.71 -12.48
C MET A 4 3.77 36.26 -13.86
N GLN A 5 4.76 36.59 -14.69
CA GLN A 5 4.57 37.23 -16.00
C GLN A 5 4.89 36.28 -17.16
N PHE A 6 4.76 34.98 -16.93
CA PHE A 6 5.03 33.94 -17.93
C PHE A 6 3.93 32.87 -17.88
N GLU A 7 3.78 32.14 -18.97
CA GLU A 7 2.90 30.99 -19.12
C GLU A 7 3.41 29.74 -18.39
N PHE A 8 2.50 28.96 -17.82
CA PHE A 8 2.88 27.67 -17.24
C PHE A 8 1.71 26.69 -17.26
N SER A 9 2.02 25.41 -17.35
CA SER A 9 1.02 24.34 -17.27
C SER A 9 0.78 23.95 -15.82
N ASP A 10 -0.47 23.67 -15.49
CA ASP A 10 -0.83 23.19 -14.16
C ASP A 10 -2.08 22.30 -14.20
N THR A 11 -2.37 21.65 -13.07
CA THR A 11 -3.60 20.90 -12.83
C THR A 11 -4.42 21.53 -11.71
N ILE A 12 -5.73 21.50 -11.84
CA ILE A 12 -6.68 21.91 -10.80
C ILE A 12 -7.68 20.76 -10.63
N SER A 13 -7.72 20.19 -9.43
CA SER A 13 -8.64 19.10 -9.09
C SER A 13 -9.63 19.58 -8.03
N GLY A 14 -10.91 19.32 -8.27
CA GLY A 14 -11.96 19.78 -7.37
C GLY A 14 -13.36 19.54 -7.91
N TYR A 15 -14.32 20.17 -7.24
CA TYR A 15 -15.74 20.05 -7.56
C TYR A 15 -16.16 21.22 -8.43
N VAL A 16 -16.93 20.94 -9.49
CA VAL A 16 -17.56 21.97 -10.31
C VAL A 16 -18.51 22.79 -9.44
N THR A 17 -18.42 24.12 -9.51
CA THR A 17 -19.31 25.05 -8.78
C THR A 17 -20.31 25.76 -9.67
N ARG A 18 -20.00 25.90 -10.97
CA ARG A 18 -20.85 26.53 -11.99
C ARG A 18 -20.37 26.16 -13.38
N TYR A 19 -21.25 26.26 -14.37
CA TYR A 19 -20.89 26.20 -15.79
C TYR A 19 -21.69 27.22 -16.61
N ASP A 20 -20.98 28.09 -17.33
CA ASP A 20 -21.54 29.04 -18.31
C ASP A 20 -21.21 28.54 -19.71
N ARG A 21 -22.20 27.90 -20.35
CA ARG A 21 -22.06 27.32 -21.69
C ARG A 21 -21.77 28.36 -22.77
N GLN A 22 -22.29 29.58 -22.63
CA GLN A 22 -22.08 30.64 -23.63
C GLN A 22 -20.64 31.17 -23.57
N LYS A 23 -20.12 31.36 -22.36
CA LYS A 23 -18.72 31.79 -22.14
C LYS A 23 -17.73 30.65 -22.19
N LYS A 24 -18.20 29.41 -22.28
CA LYS A 24 -17.39 28.19 -22.18
C LYS A 24 -16.49 28.21 -20.93
N ALA A 25 -17.06 28.65 -19.82
CA ALA A 25 -16.31 28.86 -18.58
C ALA A 25 -16.97 28.10 -17.42
N PHE A 26 -16.18 27.46 -16.58
CA PHE A 26 -16.68 26.73 -15.41
C PHE A 26 -15.86 27.03 -14.17
N GLY A 27 -16.52 26.93 -13.01
CA GLY A 27 -15.88 27.11 -11.70
C GLY A 27 -15.43 25.77 -11.13
N ILE A 28 -14.26 25.73 -10.49
CA ILE A 28 -13.74 24.55 -9.78
C ILE A 28 -13.35 24.97 -8.37
N LYS A 29 -13.88 24.28 -7.36
CA LYS A 29 -13.48 24.45 -5.96
C LYS A 29 -12.62 23.28 -5.50
N THR A 30 -11.38 23.57 -5.13
CA THR A 30 -10.40 22.56 -4.71
C THR A 30 -10.62 22.12 -3.26
N ALA A 31 -9.90 21.09 -2.81
CA ALA A 31 -9.97 20.58 -1.44
C ALA A 31 -9.60 21.64 -0.38
N SER A 32 -8.74 22.62 -0.73
CA SER A 32 -8.41 23.76 0.13
C SER A 32 -9.50 24.84 0.18
N GLY A 33 -10.62 24.65 -0.51
CA GLY A 33 -11.70 25.63 -0.63
C GLY A 33 -11.44 26.79 -1.58
N ARG A 34 -10.29 26.81 -2.28
CA ARG A 34 -9.98 27.84 -3.29
C ARG A 34 -10.81 27.60 -4.54
N GLU A 35 -11.28 28.68 -5.14
CA GLU A 35 -12.12 28.63 -6.32
C GLU A 35 -11.40 29.22 -7.54
N TYR A 36 -11.47 28.48 -8.65
CA TYR A 36 -10.83 28.82 -9.92
C TYR A 36 -11.88 28.93 -11.00
N THR A 37 -11.63 29.77 -12.01
CA THR A 37 -12.40 29.77 -13.26
C THR A 37 -11.52 29.20 -14.36
N ALA A 38 -12.02 28.16 -15.02
CA ALA A 38 -11.38 27.51 -16.15
C ALA A 38 -12.18 27.76 -17.43
N TYR A 39 -11.49 27.94 -18.55
CA TYR A 39 -12.08 28.19 -19.86
C TYR A 39 -11.85 27.01 -20.79
N LEU A 40 -12.90 26.57 -21.49
CA LEU A 40 -12.82 25.56 -22.55
C LEU A 40 -12.42 26.24 -23.86
N THR A 41 -11.54 25.58 -24.59
CA THR A 41 -11.01 26.01 -25.89
C THR A 41 -11.51 25.08 -26.99
N SER A 42 -11.22 25.40 -28.26
CA SER A 42 -11.52 24.50 -29.38
C SER A 42 -10.77 23.16 -29.31
N ASN A 43 -9.68 23.11 -28.55
CA ASN A 43 -8.81 21.93 -28.43
C ASN A 43 -9.01 21.21 -27.09
N THR A 44 -9.98 21.64 -26.28
CA THR A 44 -10.27 20.98 -25.01
C THR A 44 -10.97 19.65 -25.28
N TYR A 45 -10.41 18.58 -24.73
CA TYR A 45 -11.03 17.25 -24.76
C TYR A 45 -11.22 16.71 -23.34
N ALA A 46 -12.08 15.71 -23.21
CA ALA A 46 -12.39 15.12 -21.92
C ALA A 46 -12.27 13.60 -21.97
N ARG A 47 -11.85 13.02 -20.84
CA ARG A 47 -11.80 11.58 -20.65
C ARG A 47 -12.48 11.17 -19.35
N GLY A 48 -13.14 10.02 -19.39
CA GLY A 48 -13.67 9.35 -18.22
C GLY A 48 -12.61 8.47 -17.55
N PRO A 49 -12.94 7.88 -16.38
CA PRO A 49 -12.07 6.89 -15.74
C PRO A 49 -12.00 5.66 -16.63
N ARG A 50 -10.81 5.06 -16.73
CA ARG A 50 -10.64 3.73 -17.33
C ARG A 50 -9.63 2.93 -16.52
N ASN A 51 -9.91 1.65 -16.35
CA ASN A 51 -9.01 0.74 -15.65
C ASN A 51 -7.88 0.26 -16.56
N LEU A 52 -6.90 -0.46 -16.00
CA LEU A 52 -5.90 -1.16 -16.80
C LEU A 52 -6.57 -2.18 -17.72
N GLY A 53 -6.17 -2.20 -19.00
CA GLY A 53 -6.76 -3.05 -20.03
C GLY A 53 -8.10 -2.55 -20.61
N GLU A 54 -8.69 -1.48 -20.08
CA GLU A 54 -9.87 -0.85 -20.68
C GLU A 54 -9.48 0.10 -21.83
N PRO A 55 -10.31 0.20 -22.90
CA PRO A 55 -10.07 1.13 -23.99
C PRO A 55 -10.19 2.60 -23.54
N TRP A 56 -9.80 3.52 -24.41
CA TRP A 56 -10.01 4.95 -24.20
C TRP A 56 -11.48 5.28 -23.94
N CYS A 57 -11.74 6.08 -22.91
CA CYS A 57 -13.07 6.52 -22.50
C CYS A 57 -13.25 8.00 -22.85
N ASP A 58 -13.72 8.29 -24.06
CA ASP A 58 -13.89 9.67 -24.55
C ASP A 58 -15.17 10.31 -24.00
N TYR A 59 -15.02 11.39 -23.24
CA TYR A 59 -16.10 12.20 -22.68
C TYR A 59 -16.22 13.56 -23.37
N THR A 60 -15.48 13.82 -24.44
CA THR A 60 -15.43 15.13 -25.13
C THR A 60 -16.80 15.60 -25.58
N GLY A 61 -17.62 14.72 -26.17
CA GLY A 61 -18.99 15.03 -26.58
C GLY A 61 -19.97 15.27 -25.42
N LYS A 62 -19.57 14.98 -24.17
CA LYS A 62 -20.41 15.06 -22.97
C LYS A 62 -19.98 16.17 -22.00
N ILE A 63 -19.00 16.99 -22.36
CA ILE A 63 -18.47 18.04 -21.47
C ILE A 63 -19.60 18.94 -20.95
N ASP A 64 -20.53 19.35 -21.82
CA ASP A 64 -21.65 20.22 -21.45
C ASP A 64 -22.58 19.59 -20.40
N GLU A 65 -22.72 18.27 -20.41
CA GLU A 65 -23.57 17.51 -19.47
C GLU A 65 -22.82 17.24 -18.16
N LEU A 66 -21.53 16.95 -18.25
CA LEU A 66 -20.69 16.55 -17.12
C LEU A 66 -20.18 17.73 -16.30
N LEU A 67 -20.13 18.95 -16.85
CA LEU A 67 -19.85 20.17 -16.07
C LEU A 67 -21.08 20.59 -15.25
N THR A 68 -21.57 19.66 -14.43
CA THR A 68 -22.66 19.83 -13.47
C THR A 68 -22.09 20.09 -12.08
N GLU A 69 -22.76 20.94 -11.30
CA GLU A 69 -22.36 21.26 -9.93
C GLU A 69 -22.16 20.00 -9.08
N GLY A 70 -21.07 19.98 -8.29
CA GLY A 70 -20.68 18.83 -7.48
C GLY A 70 -19.92 17.74 -8.22
N GLN A 71 -19.79 17.79 -9.56
CA GLN A 71 -18.94 16.84 -10.29
C GLN A 71 -17.47 17.02 -9.90
N TYR A 72 -16.82 15.95 -9.44
CA TYR A 72 -15.38 15.96 -9.23
C TYR A 72 -14.63 15.70 -10.55
N LEU A 73 -13.62 16.52 -10.84
CA LEU A 73 -12.74 16.38 -12.00
C LEU A 73 -11.35 16.97 -11.74
N SER A 74 -10.39 16.57 -12.58
CA SER A 74 -9.09 17.24 -12.74
C SER A 74 -9.04 17.95 -14.09
N ALA A 75 -8.73 19.24 -14.08
CA ALA A 75 -8.51 20.05 -15.28
C ALA A 75 -7.01 20.31 -15.43
N ILE A 76 -6.41 19.80 -16.52
CA ILE A 76 -5.03 20.07 -16.92
C ILE A 76 -5.07 21.20 -17.93
N GLY A 77 -4.33 22.28 -17.69
CA GLY A 77 -4.42 23.47 -18.51
C GLY A 77 -3.18 24.35 -18.46
N ILE A 78 -3.27 25.49 -19.13
CA ILE A 78 -2.20 26.49 -19.22
C ILE A 78 -2.70 27.79 -18.63
N TYR A 79 -1.93 28.36 -17.72
CA TYR A 79 -2.10 29.72 -17.25
C TYR A 79 -1.43 30.69 -18.20
N TYR A 80 -2.16 31.73 -18.62
CA TYR A 80 -1.64 32.85 -19.40
C TYR A 80 -1.67 34.14 -18.56
N PRO A 81 -0.57 34.91 -18.48
CA PRO A 81 -0.53 36.16 -17.74
C PRO A 81 -1.26 37.26 -18.52
N GLU A 82 -2.50 37.53 -18.15
CA GLU A 82 -3.33 38.54 -18.80
C GLU A 82 -4.34 39.17 -17.83
N LYS A 83 -4.89 40.34 -18.21
CA LYS A 83 -5.95 41.05 -17.45
C LYS A 83 -5.58 41.34 -16.00
N GLY A 84 -4.30 41.58 -15.72
CA GLY A 84 -3.79 41.85 -14.37
C GLY A 84 -3.67 40.62 -13.47
N GLY A 85 -3.89 39.40 -14.00
CA GLY A 85 -3.78 38.14 -13.29
C GLY A 85 -3.40 37.00 -14.24
N HIS A 86 -4.04 35.84 -14.08
CA HIS A 86 -3.93 34.75 -15.04
C HIS A 86 -5.30 34.26 -15.51
N THR A 87 -5.39 33.88 -16.78
CA THR A 87 -6.49 33.09 -17.33
C THR A 87 -6.05 31.63 -17.43
N PHE A 88 -6.91 30.69 -17.05
CA PHE A 88 -6.63 29.25 -17.11
C PHE A 88 -7.42 28.59 -18.24
N ASP A 89 -6.70 28.21 -19.30
CA ASP A 89 -7.26 27.45 -20.42
C ASP A 89 -7.15 25.95 -20.13
N ALA A 90 -8.28 25.31 -19.83
CA ALA A 90 -8.32 23.87 -19.63
C ALA A 90 -8.12 23.15 -20.97
N LYS A 91 -7.08 22.33 -21.08
CA LYS A 91 -6.80 21.53 -22.29
C LYS A 91 -7.32 20.11 -22.17
N VAL A 92 -7.28 19.53 -20.97
CA VAL A 92 -7.78 18.18 -20.69
C VAL A 92 -8.65 18.19 -19.45
N LEU A 93 -9.85 17.61 -19.55
CA LEU A 93 -10.69 17.31 -18.40
C LEU A 93 -10.67 15.81 -18.11
N VAL A 94 -10.38 15.44 -16.87
CA VAL A 94 -10.38 14.06 -16.39
C VAL A 94 -11.48 13.90 -15.36
N PHE A 95 -12.55 13.21 -15.72
CA PHE A 95 -13.70 12.98 -14.84
C PHE A 95 -13.52 11.68 -14.05
N SER A 96 -13.93 11.69 -12.78
CA SER A 96 -13.89 10.49 -11.91
C SER A 96 -15.09 9.55 -12.08
N GLY A 97 -16.09 9.96 -12.86
CA GLY A 97 -17.24 9.15 -13.25
C GLY A 97 -18.25 9.95 -14.06
N PRO A 98 -19.41 9.35 -14.38
CA PRO A 98 -20.42 9.96 -15.25
C PRO A 98 -21.39 10.90 -14.54
N SER A 99 -21.32 11.04 -13.22
CA SER A 99 -22.16 11.96 -12.44
C SER A 99 -21.47 12.34 -11.11
N PRO A 100 -21.97 13.37 -10.38
CA PRO A 100 -21.38 13.83 -9.12
C PRO A 100 -21.27 12.76 -8.03
N GLU A 101 -22.21 11.82 -8.01
CA GLU A 101 -22.28 10.76 -6.99
C GLU A 101 -21.69 9.42 -7.46
N SER A 102 -21.32 9.32 -8.75
CA SER A 102 -20.83 8.09 -9.35
C SER A 102 -19.33 8.14 -9.56
N PHE A 103 -18.61 7.26 -8.86
CA PHE A 103 -17.18 7.06 -9.03
C PHE A 103 -16.94 5.65 -9.57
N ARG A 104 -16.31 5.52 -10.75
CA ARG A 104 -16.11 4.19 -11.36
C ARG A 104 -15.24 3.27 -10.51
N PHE A 105 -14.31 3.84 -9.74
CA PHE A 105 -13.50 3.06 -8.81
C PHE A 105 -14.27 2.56 -7.57
N GLU A 106 -15.57 2.85 -7.45
CA GLU A 106 -16.49 2.23 -6.48
C GLU A 106 -17.35 1.13 -7.12
N GLU A 107 -17.20 0.84 -8.42
CA GLU A 107 -17.81 -0.33 -9.06
C GLU A 107 -17.32 -1.62 -8.35
N PRO A 108 -18.21 -2.61 -8.13
CA PRO A 108 -17.95 -3.73 -7.22
C PRO A 108 -16.83 -4.67 -7.67
N ASP A 109 -16.31 -4.54 -8.90
CA ASP A 109 -15.22 -5.35 -9.43
C ASP A 109 -14.05 -4.52 -10.00
N TRP A 110 -14.04 -3.20 -9.79
CA TRP A 110 -13.00 -2.31 -10.32
C TRP A 110 -11.61 -2.73 -9.83
N TRP A 111 -11.46 -2.92 -8.51
CA TRP A 111 -10.17 -3.23 -7.92
C TRP A 111 -9.77 -4.70 -8.15
N ILE A 112 -10.73 -5.62 -8.30
CA ILE A 112 -10.45 -7.00 -8.75
C ILE A 112 -9.84 -7.01 -10.15
N LYS A 113 -10.43 -6.27 -11.10
CA LYS A 113 -9.90 -6.16 -12.47
C LYS A 113 -8.51 -5.52 -12.49
N GLN A 114 -8.30 -4.49 -11.67
CA GLN A 114 -7.01 -3.82 -11.57
C GLN A 114 -5.93 -4.74 -10.99
N ALA A 115 -6.21 -5.43 -9.87
CA ALA A 115 -5.30 -6.42 -9.27
C ALA A 115 -4.92 -7.51 -10.27
N ARG A 116 -5.90 -8.09 -10.98
CA ARG A 116 -5.67 -9.08 -12.04
C ARG A 116 -4.71 -8.55 -13.11
N SER A 117 -4.94 -7.33 -13.60
CA SER A 117 -4.10 -6.76 -14.65
C SER A 117 -2.67 -6.49 -14.17
N ILE A 118 -2.49 -6.06 -12.93
CA ILE A 118 -1.16 -5.82 -12.34
C ILE A 118 -0.43 -7.15 -12.15
N ALA A 119 -1.05 -8.14 -11.53
CA ALA A 119 -0.46 -9.47 -11.32
C ALA A 119 -0.05 -10.12 -12.66
N ALA A 120 -0.94 -10.10 -13.65
CA ALA A 120 -0.65 -10.62 -14.98
C ALA A 120 0.53 -9.90 -15.66
N PHE A 121 0.69 -8.58 -15.44
CA PHE A 121 1.85 -7.83 -15.93
C PHE A 121 3.15 -8.36 -15.32
N TYR A 122 3.22 -8.55 -14.00
CA TYR A 122 4.46 -9.01 -13.36
C TYR A 122 4.79 -10.47 -13.69
N ILE A 123 3.80 -11.37 -13.77
CA ILE A 123 4.03 -12.73 -14.28
C ILE A 123 4.60 -12.71 -15.70
N LYS A 124 4.08 -11.86 -16.57
CA LYS A 124 4.59 -11.70 -17.94
C LYS A 124 6.01 -11.12 -17.94
N ALA A 125 6.27 -10.08 -17.16
CA ALA A 125 7.55 -9.39 -17.11
C ALA A 125 8.67 -10.29 -16.57
N GLU A 126 8.41 -11.01 -15.48
CA GLU A 126 9.40 -11.87 -14.82
C GLU A 126 9.61 -13.20 -15.54
N PHE A 127 8.52 -13.82 -15.99
CA PHE A 127 8.53 -15.24 -16.40
C PHE A 127 8.15 -15.45 -17.87
N GLY A 128 7.68 -14.42 -18.57
CA GLY A 128 7.21 -14.52 -19.95
C GLY A 128 5.83 -15.14 -20.10
N GLY A 129 5.09 -15.35 -19.01
CA GLY A 129 3.71 -15.85 -19.01
C GLY A 129 3.41 -16.86 -17.89
N PRO A 130 2.13 -17.21 -17.69
CA PRO A 130 1.68 -18.06 -16.59
C PRO A 130 2.27 -19.48 -16.62
N ASP A 131 2.50 -20.06 -17.80
CA ASP A 131 3.00 -21.44 -17.94
C ASP A 131 4.53 -21.58 -17.73
N LYS A 132 5.22 -20.48 -17.41
CA LYS A 132 6.70 -20.40 -17.39
C LYS A 132 7.27 -19.89 -16.08
N ILE A 133 6.46 -19.86 -15.01
CA ILE A 133 6.86 -19.32 -13.71
C ILE A 133 8.04 -20.11 -13.14
N ASP A 134 9.19 -19.43 -13.03
CA ASP A 134 10.46 -19.94 -12.52
C ASP A 134 11.25 -18.78 -11.90
N TYR A 135 11.35 -18.77 -10.56
CA TYR A 135 12.02 -17.69 -9.82
C TYR A 135 13.55 -17.68 -9.96
N SER A 136 14.18 -18.72 -10.50
CA SER A 136 15.60 -18.64 -10.89
C SER A 136 15.84 -17.59 -11.99
N ASN A 137 14.79 -17.26 -12.74
CA ASN A 137 14.78 -16.26 -13.80
C ASN A 137 14.28 -14.88 -13.36
N TYR A 138 13.81 -14.74 -12.11
CA TYR A 138 13.34 -13.48 -11.52
C TYR A 138 14.42 -12.40 -11.55
N ARG A 139 14.03 -11.13 -11.69
CA ARG A 139 14.94 -9.98 -11.56
C ARG A 139 14.30 -8.88 -10.72
N THR A 140 15.01 -8.44 -9.69
CA THR A 140 14.60 -7.28 -8.89
C THR A 140 14.37 -6.04 -9.75
N MET A 141 15.17 -5.86 -10.81
CA MET A 141 15.13 -4.67 -11.66
C MET A 141 14.36 -4.91 -12.96
N LEU A 142 13.17 -4.30 -13.08
CA LEU A 142 12.36 -4.29 -14.31
C LEU A 142 12.29 -2.88 -14.90
N SER A 143 12.49 -2.77 -16.21
CA SER A 143 12.32 -1.51 -16.94
C SER A 143 10.86 -1.03 -16.95
N LEU A 144 10.62 0.16 -17.52
CA LEU A 144 9.28 0.72 -17.65
C LEU A 144 8.31 -0.21 -18.41
N THR A 145 8.82 -0.87 -19.46
CA THR A 145 8.04 -1.79 -20.32
C THR A 145 8.00 -3.23 -19.76
N GLY A 146 8.53 -3.46 -18.56
CA GLY A 146 8.62 -4.79 -17.94
C GLY A 146 9.81 -5.63 -18.40
N GLU A 147 10.74 -5.10 -19.22
CA GLU A 147 11.96 -5.84 -19.56
C GLU A 147 12.87 -6.01 -18.34
N ARG A 148 13.28 -7.26 -18.08
CA ARG A 148 14.27 -7.61 -17.08
C ARG A 148 15.62 -6.96 -17.39
N LYS A 149 16.17 -6.22 -16.43
CA LYS A 149 17.51 -5.64 -16.52
C LYS A 149 18.59 -6.75 -16.39
N PRO A 150 19.81 -6.53 -16.92
CA PRO A 150 20.89 -7.52 -16.89
C PRO A 150 21.50 -7.75 -15.51
N ASP A 151 21.05 -7.01 -14.50
CA ASP A 151 21.42 -7.26 -13.11
C ASP A 151 21.06 -8.69 -12.69
N PHE A 152 21.82 -9.26 -11.77
CA PHE A 152 21.67 -10.64 -11.31
C PHE A 152 21.38 -10.75 -9.82
N ARG A 153 21.26 -9.62 -9.12
CA ARG A 153 20.81 -9.58 -7.73
C ARG A 153 19.31 -9.89 -7.68
N GLN A 154 18.97 -10.77 -6.75
CA GLN A 154 17.60 -11.08 -6.37
C GLN A 154 17.47 -10.80 -4.88
N GLU A 155 16.54 -9.93 -4.52
CA GLU A 155 16.40 -9.44 -3.13
C GLU A 155 15.19 -10.09 -2.46
N THR A 156 15.39 -10.51 -1.21
CA THR A 156 14.43 -11.32 -0.46
C THR A 156 13.13 -10.58 -0.21
N ASP A 157 13.21 -9.34 0.26
CA ASP A 157 12.04 -8.52 0.57
C ASP A 157 11.21 -8.22 -0.69
N THR A 158 11.88 -7.97 -1.82
CA THR A 158 11.24 -7.67 -3.11
C THR A 158 10.56 -8.91 -3.70
N ILE A 159 11.18 -10.09 -3.63
CA ILE A 159 10.53 -11.35 -4.01
C ILE A 159 9.33 -11.61 -3.09
N SER A 160 9.47 -11.43 -1.78
CA SER A 160 8.37 -11.61 -0.83
C SER A 160 7.20 -10.66 -1.11
N ARG A 161 7.48 -9.40 -1.48
CA ARG A 161 6.48 -8.43 -1.95
C ARG A 161 5.79 -8.86 -3.23
N MET A 162 6.52 -9.45 -4.18
CA MET A 162 5.93 -10.05 -5.37
C MET A 162 4.97 -11.19 -4.99
N VAL A 163 5.43 -12.11 -4.16
CA VAL A 163 4.63 -13.24 -3.65
C VAL A 163 3.34 -12.76 -2.96
N TYR A 164 3.40 -11.71 -2.14
CA TYR A 164 2.22 -11.14 -1.47
C TYR A 164 1.18 -10.67 -2.49
N GLY A 165 1.62 -9.94 -3.53
CA GLY A 165 0.71 -9.43 -4.55
C GLY A 165 0.05 -10.56 -5.31
N GLU A 166 0.81 -11.57 -5.73
CA GLU A 166 0.27 -12.73 -6.43
C GLU A 166 -0.71 -13.54 -5.55
N ALA A 167 -0.38 -13.76 -4.28
CA ALA A 167 -1.28 -14.40 -3.32
C ALA A 167 -2.59 -13.59 -3.16
N SER A 168 -2.50 -12.28 -3.04
CA SER A 168 -3.66 -11.39 -2.91
C SER A 168 -4.50 -11.32 -4.18
N ALA A 169 -3.87 -11.38 -5.36
CA ALA A 169 -4.57 -11.49 -6.63
C ALA A 169 -5.33 -12.82 -6.74
N PHE A 170 -4.75 -13.94 -6.28
CA PHE A 170 -5.48 -15.21 -6.18
C PHE A 170 -6.70 -15.10 -5.26
N LEU A 171 -6.56 -14.51 -4.07
CA LEU A 171 -7.68 -14.32 -3.12
C LEU A 171 -8.87 -13.63 -3.79
N LEU A 172 -8.63 -12.63 -4.63
CA LEU A 172 -9.69 -11.88 -5.33
C LEU A 172 -10.26 -12.58 -6.56
N THR A 173 -9.44 -13.35 -7.29
CA THR A 173 -9.78 -13.82 -8.65
C THR A 173 -10.03 -15.32 -8.74
N GLY A 174 -9.40 -16.11 -7.89
CA GLY A 174 -9.39 -17.57 -7.96
C GLY A 174 -8.57 -18.16 -9.11
N GLU A 175 -7.76 -17.36 -9.80
CA GLU A 175 -6.95 -17.78 -10.95
C GLU A 175 -5.66 -18.47 -10.52
N ASP A 176 -5.50 -19.75 -10.91
CA ASP A 176 -4.45 -20.62 -10.37
C ASP A 176 -3.03 -20.15 -10.68
N CYS A 177 -2.80 -19.40 -11.77
CA CYS A 177 -1.46 -18.88 -12.10
C CYS A 177 -0.91 -17.93 -11.03
N PHE A 178 -1.78 -17.15 -10.38
CA PHE A 178 -1.37 -16.24 -9.31
C PHE A 178 -1.00 -17.03 -8.04
N LEU A 179 -1.75 -18.08 -7.71
CA LEU A 179 -1.39 -18.97 -6.61
C LEU A 179 -0.09 -19.73 -6.92
N GLU A 180 0.09 -20.21 -8.14
CA GLU A 180 1.32 -20.89 -8.56
C GLU A 180 2.53 -19.97 -8.44
N ALA A 181 2.41 -18.70 -8.84
CA ALA A 181 3.45 -17.69 -8.64
C ALA A 181 3.77 -17.49 -7.15
N ALA A 182 2.76 -17.32 -6.32
CA ALA A 182 2.95 -17.16 -4.87
C ALA A 182 3.61 -18.38 -4.21
N GLU A 183 3.18 -19.60 -4.55
CA GLU A 183 3.72 -20.84 -3.98
C GLU A 183 5.14 -21.10 -4.44
N LYS A 184 5.43 -20.95 -5.74
CA LYS A 184 6.79 -21.10 -6.27
C LYS A 184 7.74 -20.04 -5.71
N GLY A 185 7.29 -18.80 -5.58
CA GLY A 185 8.10 -17.73 -5.00
C GLY A 185 8.36 -17.94 -3.51
N THR A 186 7.36 -18.40 -2.75
CA THR A 186 7.54 -18.78 -1.34
C THR A 186 8.54 -19.93 -1.21
N GLN A 187 8.39 -20.97 -2.03
CA GLN A 187 9.33 -22.10 -2.01
C GLN A 187 10.75 -21.65 -2.38
N TYR A 188 10.89 -20.77 -3.37
CA TYR A 188 12.17 -20.19 -3.76
C TYR A 188 12.84 -19.40 -2.63
N LEU A 189 12.08 -18.55 -1.92
CA LEU A 189 12.59 -17.86 -0.74
C LEU A 189 13.10 -18.86 0.31
N ARG A 190 12.33 -19.92 0.58
CA ARG A 190 12.67 -20.93 1.59
C ARG A 190 13.89 -21.76 1.23
N ASP A 191 14.10 -22.04 -0.05
CA ASP A 191 15.22 -22.84 -0.55
C ASP A 191 16.51 -22.02 -0.68
N HIS A 192 16.39 -20.73 -1.03
CA HIS A 192 17.54 -19.92 -1.44
C HIS A 192 17.86 -18.75 -0.50
N MET A 193 16.88 -18.17 0.20
CA MET A 193 17.08 -16.96 1.01
C MET A 193 17.02 -17.20 2.51
N ARG A 194 16.30 -18.24 2.92
CA ARG A 194 16.14 -18.61 4.32
C ARG A 194 17.42 -19.23 4.88
N PHE A 195 17.86 -18.75 6.03
CA PHE A 195 18.87 -19.39 6.84
C PHE A 195 18.26 -19.94 8.12
N TYR A 196 18.50 -21.21 8.39
CA TYR A 196 18.14 -21.83 9.67
C TYR A 196 19.40 -21.93 10.53
N ASP A 197 19.43 -21.11 11.58
CA ASP A 197 20.46 -21.22 12.60
C ASP A 197 20.09 -22.36 13.55
N THR A 198 20.83 -23.46 13.50
CA THR A 198 20.56 -24.64 14.32
C THR A 198 21.00 -24.48 15.77
N GLU A 199 21.98 -23.62 16.04
CA GLU A 199 22.50 -23.40 17.39
C GLU A 199 21.53 -22.51 18.17
N GLU A 200 21.11 -21.42 17.53
CA GLU A 200 20.14 -20.50 18.11
C GLU A 200 18.70 -20.99 17.92
N ASN A 201 18.44 -21.94 17.03
CA ASN A 201 17.11 -22.42 16.68
C ASN A 201 16.16 -21.29 16.22
N ILE A 202 16.66 -20.40 15.36
CA ILE A 202 15.90 -19.28 14.77
C ILE A 202 16.03 -19.29 13.24
N ILE A 203 15.17 -18.52 12.57
CA ILE A 203 15.29 -18.26 11.14
C ILE A 203 15.49 -16.77 10.90
N TYR A 204 16.53 -16.44 10.14
CA TYR A 204 16.69 -15.14 9.49
C TYR A 204 16.79 -15.32 7.98
N TRP A 205 16.61 -14.24 7.26
CA TRP A 205 16.57 -14.20 5.81
C TRP A 205 17.74 -13.36 5.30
N TYR A 206 18.50 -13.90 4.35
CA TYR A 206 19.55 -13.15 3.67
C TYR A 206 18.95 -11.94 2.95
N HIS A 207 19.69 -10.84 2.87
CA HIS A 207 19.29 -9.68 2.07
C HIS A 207 18.96 -10.09 0.63
N GLY A 208 19.79 -10.94 0.03
CA GLY A 208 19.51 -11.50 -1.28
C GLY A 208 20.56 -12.52 -1.76
N ILE A 209 20.49 -12.82 -3.06
CA ILE A 209 21.50 -13.64 -3.75
C ILE A 209 21.89 -13.02 -5.07
N ASP A 210 23.13 -13.29 -5.48
CA ASP A 210 23.60 -13.07 -6.85
C ASP A 210 23.53 -14.36 -7.66
N VAL A 211 22.75 -14.35 -8.74
CA VAL A 211 22.57 -15.52 -9.61
C VAL A 211 23.39 -15.41 -10.89
N LYS A 212 24.52 -16.14 -10.97
CA LYS A 212 25.35 -16.23 -12.18
C LYS A 212 25.32 -17.63 -12.77
N GLY A 213 24.47 -17.84 -13.77
CA GLY A 213 24.23 -19.15 -14.36
C GLY A 213 23.63 -20.10 -13.33
N LYS A 214 24.36 -21.15 -12.94
CA LYS A 214 23.94 -22.11 -11.89
C LYS A 214 24.56 -21.82 -10.51
N LYS A 215 25.36 -20.76 -10.37
CA LYS A 215 26.01 -20.41 -9.10
C LYS A 215 25.22 -19.30 -8.41
N GLU A 216 25.08 -19.45 -7.11
CA GLU A 216 24.49 -18.46 -6.22
C GLU A 216 25.53 -18.00 -5.21
N HIS A 217 25.63 -16.70 -5.00
CA HIS A 217 26.35 -16.14 -3.87
C HIS A 217 25.35 -15.53 -2.90
N LYS A 218 25.36 -15.98 -1.64
CA LYS A 218 24.47 -15.47 -0.59
C LYS A 218 25.01 -14.13 -0.10
N VAL A 219 24.15 -13.12 -0.09
CA VAL A 219 24.44 -11.81 0.47
C VAL A 219 23.67 -11.69 1.76
N PHE A 220 24.39 -11.90 2.86
CA PHE A 220 23.78 -12.00 4.18
C PHE A 220 23.34 -10.65 4.71
N ALA A 221 24.30 -9.75 4.93
CA ALA A 221 24.02 -8.39 5.39
C ALA A 221 23.41 -7.55 4.28
N SER A 222 22.62 -6.54 4.64
CA SER A 222 22.07 -5.62 3.66
C SER A 222 23.20 -4.88 2.94
N GLU A 223 23.11 -4.80 1.62
CA GLU A 223 23.98 -3.96 0.79
C GLU A 223 23.23 -2.68 0.35
N PHE A 224 22.07 -2.41 0.97
CA PHE A 224 21.21 -1.30 0.59
C PHE A 224 21.39 -0.08 1.50
N GLY A 225 21.83 1.02 0.90
CA GLY A 225 21.66 2.37 1.41
C GLY A 225 22.01 2.54 2.88
N ASP A 226 21.00 2.86 3.70
CA ASP A 226 21.19 3.20 5.10
C ASP A 226 21.34 1.99 6.04
N ASP A 227 21.09 0.78 5.53
CA ASP A 227 21.09 -0.50 6.27
C ASP A 227 22.37 -1.32 6.06
N TYR A 228 23.34 -0.74 5.34
CA TYR A 228 24.56 -1.39 4.89
C TYR A 228 25.33 -2.11 6.02
N ASP A 229 25.81 -3.33 5.73
CA ASP A 229 26.56 -4.21 6.64
C ASP A 229 25.82 -4.57 7.96
N ALA A 230 24.49 -4.54 7.96
CA ALA A 230 23.65 -4.95 9.08
C ALA A 230 22.56 -5.95 8.68
N ILE A 231 21.86 -6.51 9.68
CA ILE A 231 20.59 -7.21 9.49
C ILE A 231 19.46 -6.24 9.89
N PRO A 232 18.87 -5.48 8.96
CA PRO A 232 17.76 -4.60 9.26
C PRO A 232 16.49 -5.40 9.56
N MET A 233 15.80 -5.04 10.64
CA MET A 233 14.54 -5.69 11.03
C MET A 233 13.48 -5.57 9.93
N TYR A 234 13.47 -4.44 9.22
CA TYR A 234 12.58 -4.18 8.10
C TYR A 234 12.63 -5.28 7.04
N GLU A 235 13.82 -5.67 6.59
CA GLU A 235 13.96 -6.73 5.57
C GLU A 235 13.42 -8.06 6.10
N GLN A 236 13.66 -8.37 7.38
CA GLN A 236 13.15 -9.59 8.01
C GLN A 236 11.61 -9.58 8.13
N ILE A 237 11.01 -8.43 8.46
CA ILE A 237 9.56 -8.23 8.50
C ILE A 237 8.96 -8.46 7.10
N TYR A 238 9.52 -7.84 6.06
CA TYR A 238 9.01 -7.98 4.69
C TYR A 238 9.34 -9.35 4.09
N ALA A 239 10.37 -10.06 4.53
CA ALA A 239 10.60 -11.46 4.16
C ALA A 239 9.41 -12.37 4.53
N LEU A 240 8.64 -12.01 5.57
CA LEU A 240 7.44 -12.74 5.98
C LEU A 240 6.16 -12.33 5.24
N ALA A 241 6.14 -11.21 4.51
CA ALA A 241 4.92 -10.67 3.92
C ALA A 241 4.25 -11.64 2.93
N GLY A 242 4.97 -12.03 1.88
CA GLY A 242 4.50 -12.97 0.86
C GLY A 242 4.20 -14.36 1.41
N PRO A 243 5.13 -15.00 2.15
CA PRO A 243 4.89 -16.30 2.75
C PRO A 243 3.64 -16.30 3.63
N THR A 244 3.43 -15.30 4.49
CA THR A 244 2.26 -15.26 5.37
C THR A 244 0.95 -15.11 4.60
N GLN A 245 0.92 -14.29 3.55
CA GLN A 245 -0.26 -14.18 2.69
C GLN A 245 -0.53 -15.48 1.92
N THR A 246 0.52 -16.19 1.51
CA THR A 246 0.42 -17.53 0.90
C THR A 246 -0.13 -18.56 1.89
N TYR A 247 0.34 -18.53 3.14
CA TYR A 247 -0.17 -19.39 4.23
C TYR A 247 -1.66 -19.17 4.49
N ARG A 248 -2.17 -17.92 4.42
CA ARG A 248 -3.62 -17.67 4.53
C ARG A 248 -4.46 -18.42 3.51
N ILE A 249 -3.87 -18.72 2.34
CA ILE A 249 -4.56 -19.37 1.23
C ILE A 249 -4.45 -20.89 1.31
N ASN A 250 -3.24 -21.39 1.60
CA ASN A 250 -2.92 -22.80 1.46
C ASN A 250 -2.65 -23.53 2.78
N GLY A 251 -2.40 -22.81 3.88
CA GLY A 251 -2.11 -23.40 5.18
C GLY A 251 -0.82 -24.21 5.24
N ASP A 252 0.18 -23.96 4.39
CA ASP A 252 1.43 -24.75 4.39
C ASP A 252 2.12 -24.70 5.77
N PRO A 253 2.21 -25.84 6.50
CA PRO A 253 2.83 -25.88 7.82
C PRO A 253 4.30 -25.47 7.83
N ALA A 254 4.98 -25.60 6.69
CA ALA A 254 6.38 -25.24 6.55
C ALA A 254 6.57 -23.72 6.56
N ILE A 255 5.63 -22.96 6.00
CA ILE A 255 5.58 -21.50 6.12
C ILE A 255 5.34 -21.10 7.58
N MET A 256 4.37 -21.75 8.26
CA MET A 256 4.08 -21.46 9.66
C MET A 256 5.30 -21.71 10.58
N LYS A 257 6.10 -22.75 10.29
CA LYS A 257 7.37 -22.98 10.98
C LYS A 257 8.32 -21.80 10.79
N ASP A 258 8.51 -21.37 9.55
CA ASP A 258 9.42 -20.26 9.22
C ASP A 258 8.98 -18.95 9.91
N ILE A 259 7.69 -18.63 9.90
CA ILE A 259 7.12 -17.47 10.60
C ILE A 259 7.43 -17.52 12.11
N LYS A 260 7.17 -18.66 12.77
CA LYS A 260 7.40 -18.81 14.21
C LYS A 260 8.87 -18.57 14.57
N MET A 261 9.78 -19.18 13.83
CA MET A 261 11.22 -19.09 14.11
C MET A 261 11.82 -17.73 13.75
N THR A 262 11.23 -16.99 12.80
CA THR A 262 11.60 -15.58 12.55
C THR A 262 11.04 -14.65 13.62
N ILE A 263 9.84 -14.92 14.17
CA ILE A 263 9.36 -14.19 15.36
C ILE A 263 10.25 -14.46 16.57
N ASP A 264 10.76 -15.69 16.74
CA ASP A 264 11.73 -16.00 17.79
C ASP A 264 13.02 -15.19 17.65
N LEU A 265 13.50 -14.93 16.42
CA LEU A 265 14.59 -13.97 16.18
C LEU A 265 14.21 -12.57 16.68
N PHE A 266 13.01 -12.08 16.37
CA PHE A 266 12.54 -10.75 16.80
C PHE A 266 12.51 -10.63 18.32
N ASP A 267 11.89 -11.59 19.01
CA ASP A 267 11.68 -11.55 20.46
C ASP A 267 12.98 -11.73 21.26
N ARG A 268 13.98 -12.37 20.66
CA ARG A 268 15.26 -12.64 21.34
C ARG A 268 16.30 -11.56 21.11
N PHE A 269 16.42 -11.07 19.88
CA PHE A 269 17.55 -10.22 19.50
C PHE A 269 17.13 -8.78 19.18
N TYR A 270 15.94 -8.55 18.62
CA TYR A 270 15.45 -7.20 18.31
C TYR A 270 14.64 -6.55 19.44
N LEU A 271 13.89 -7.33 20.22
CA LEU A 271 13.03 -6.81 21.29
C LEU A 271 13.87 -6.18 22.40
N ASP A 272 13.66 -4.89 22.65
CA ASP A 272 14.24 -4.22 23.81
C ASP A 272 13.41 -4.53 25.07
N LYS A 273 13.83 -5.54 25.81
CA LYS A 273 13.16 -5.98 27.03
C LYS A 273 13.27 -4.98 28.19
N GLU A 274 14.18 -4.00 28.11
CA GLU A 274 14.38 -3.00 29.16
C GLU A 274 13.55 -1.74 28.91
N LYS A 275 13.62 -1.17 27.70
CA LYS A 275 12.92 0.10 27.38
C LYS A 275 11.73 -0.05 26.44
N GLY A 276 11.42 -1.28 26.01
CA GLY A 276 10.31 -1.59 25.11
C GLY A 276 10.55 -1.17 23.65
N GLY A 277 9.72 -1.69 22.75
CA GLY A 277 9.88 -1.58 21.30
C GLY A 277 10.96 -2.51 20.76
N TYR A 278 11.26 -2.38 19.47
CA TYR A 278 12.24 -3.20 18.79
C TYR A 278 13.35 -2.34 18.21
N PHE A 279 14.59 -2.80 18.36
CA PHE A 279 15.73 -2.26 17.65
C PHE A 279 15.56 -2.42 16.15
N SER A 280 16.19 -1.53 15.39
CA SER A 280 16.05 -1.49 13.94
C SER A 280 17.04 -2.40 13.21
N HIS A 281 18.15 -2.76 13.85
CA HIS A 281 19.26 -3.47 13.23
C HIS A 281 19.92 -4.42 14.23
N LEU A 282 20.49 -5.51 13.71
CA LEU A 282 21.45 -6.36 14.41
C LEU A 282 22.78 -6.39 13.67
N ASP A 283 23.86 -6.55 14.42
CA ASP A 283 25.15 -6.88 13.85
C ASP A 283 25.13 -8.31 13.28
N PRO A 284 25.61 -8.54 12.03
CA PRO A 284 25.53 -9.86 11.41
C PRO A 284 26.34 -10.95 12.11
N VAL A 285 27.32 -10.60 12.96
CA VAL A 285 28.21 -11.57 13.61
C VAL A 285 27.73 -11.90 15.02
N SER A 286 27.44 -10.89 15.83
CA SER A 286 27.07 -11.04 17.24
C SER A 286 25.57 -11.07 17.50
N LEU A 287 24.76 -10.71 16.49
CA LEU A 287 23.32 -10.48 16.64
C LEU A 287 22.98 -9.47 17.75
N ASP A 288 23.92 -8.58 18.09
CA ASP A 288 23.73 -7.54 19.10
C ASP A 288 23.28 -6.23 18.44
N PRO A 289 22.10 -5.67 18.80
CA PRO A 289 21.67 -4.36 18.31
C PRO A 289 22.54 -3.20 18.83
N ARG A 290 23.42 -3.44 19.81
CA ARG A 290 24.29 -2.44 20.44
C ARG A 290 25.75 -2.55 20.03
N ALA A 291 26.09 -3.44 19.11
CA ALA A 291 27.45 -3.58 18.59
C ALA A 291 27.98 -2.27 17.98
N GLU A 292 29.28 -2.03 18.13
CA GLU A 292 29.92 -0.81 17.60
C GLU A 292 29.98 -0.78 16.07
N SER A 293 30.04 -1.95 15.43
CA SER A 293 30.02 -2.14 13.97
C SER A 293 28.79 -1.51 13.30
N LEU A 294 27.66 -1.42 14.00
CA LEU A 294 26.43 -0.81 13.48
C LEU A 294 26.51 0.71 13.29
N GLY A 295 27.56 1.37 13.81
CA GLY A 295 27.77 2.81 13.64
C GLY A 295 26.54 3.63 14.03
N ARG A 296 25.98 4.38 13.08
CA ARG A 296 24.79 5.23 13.29
C ARG A 296 23.50 4.45 13.58
N ASN A 297 23.44 3.16 13.24
CA ASN A 297 22.27 2.29 13.46
C ASN A 297 22.27 1.62 14.85
N ARG A 298 23.38 1.73 15.59
CA ARG A 298 23.55 1.17 16.93
C ARG A 298 22.43 1.61 17.88
N GLY A 299 21.71 0.66 18.46
CA GLY A 299 20.68 0.90 19.46
C GLY A 299 19.53 1.80 18.99
N ARG A 300 19.27 1.89 17.67
CA ARG A 300 18.19 2.74 17.14
C ARG A 300 16.86 2.01 17.04
N LYS A 301 15.77 2.74 17.23
CA LYS A 301 14.38 2.28 17.03
C LYS A 301 13.70 3.18 16.01
N ASN A 302 12.75 2.65 15.24
CA ASN A 302 12.07 3.46 14.23
C ASN A 302 10.67 2.93 13.87
N TRP A 303 9.98 3.66 12.98
CA TRP A 303 8.71 3.20 12.39
C TRP A 303 8.82 1.78 11.83
N ASN A 304 9.86 1.48 11.06
CA ASN A 304 10.00 0.20 10.39
C ASN A 304 10.18 -0.98 11.36
N SER A 305 10.87 -0.78 12.49
CA SER A 305 11.07 -1.83 13.49
C SER A 305 9.87 -2.05 14.40
N VAL A 306 8.96 -1.09 14.51
CA VAL A 306 7.80 -1.21 15.43
C VAL A 306 6.50 -1.39 14.65
N GLY A 307 6.25 -0.53 13.67
CA GLY A 307 4.97 -0.42 12.98
C GLY A 307 4.81 -1.31 11.76
N ASP A 308 5.87 -1.59 11.01
CA ASP A 308 5.74 -2.40 9.78
C ASP A 308 5.33 -3.85 10.06
N HIS A 309 5.50 -4.36 11.29
CA HIS A 309 4.98 -5.66 11.71
C HIS A 309 3.51 -5.85 11.36
N ALA A 310 2.67 -4.85 11.68
CA ALA A 310 1.23 -4.94 11.55
C ALA A 310 0.78 -5.18 10.09
N PRO A 311 1.05 -4.28 9.14
CA PRO A 311 0.59 -4.44 7.77
C PRO A 311 1.35 -5.53 7.00
N ALA A 312 2.65 -5.73 7.24
CA ALA A 312 3.45 -6.62 6.39
C ALA A 312 3.05 -8.10 6.54
N TYR A 313 2.89 -8.60 7.77
CA TYR A 313 2.58 -10.01 7.99
C TYR A 313 1.69 -10.27 9.21
N LEU A 314 1.79 -9.48 10.28
CA LEU A 314 1.22 -9.88 11.57
C LEU A 314 -0.32 -9.85 11.57
N ILE A 315 -0.93 -8.89 10.87
CA ILE A 315 -2.39 -8.89 10.68
C ILE A 315 -2.82 -10.14 9.90
N ASN A 316 -2.13 -10.46 8.80
CA ASN A 316 -2.43 -11.65 8.00
C ASN A 316 -2.22 -12.95 8.78
N LEU A 317 -1.20 -13.01 9.63
CA LEU A 317 -0.93 -14.14 10.51
C LEU A 317 -2.04 -14.32 11.55
N TRP A 318 -2.51 -13.23 12.16
CA TRP A 318 -3.66 -13.28 13.06
C TRP A 318 -4.92 -13.73 12.32
N LEU A 319 -5.20 -13.19 11.13
CA LEU A 319 -6.36 -13.61 10.32
C LEU A 319 -6.30 -15.10 9.97
N ALA A 320 -5.12 -15.64 9.68
CA ALA A 320 -4.93 -17.05 9.36
C ALA A 320 -5.14 -18.00 10.54
N THR A 321 -4.86 -17.54 11.77
CA THR A 321 -4.72 -18.42 12.94
C THR A 321 -5.77 -18.16 14.03
N GLY A 322 -6.10 -16.89 14.26
CA GLY A 322 -6.88 -16.42 15.40
C GLY A 322 -6.15 -16.58 16.74
N GLU A 323 -4.83 -16.82 16.74
CA GLU A 323 -4.08 -17.07 17.98
C GLU A 323 -3.95 -15.79 18.84
N PRO A 324 -4.27 -15.84 20.15
CA PRO A 324 -4.22 -14.68 21.03
C PRO A 324 -2.86 -13.96 21.07
N LYS A 325 -1.75 -14.70 21.04
CA LYS A 325 -0.41 -14.11 21.09
C LYS A 325 -0.13 -13.11 19.95
N TYR A 326 -0.68 -13.35 18.75
CA TYR A 326 -0.50 -12.43 17.62
C TYR A 326 -1.37 -11.19 17.75
N LYS A 327 -2.56 -11.32 18.37
CA LYS A 327 -3.39 -10.18 18.79
C LYS A 327 -2.65 -9.34 19.84
N ASP A 328 -2.05 -9.98 20.84
CA ASP A 328 -1.30 -9.29 21.88
C ASP A 328 -0.06 -8.57 21.31
N PHE A 329 0.59 -9.17 20.31
CA PHE A 329 1.69 -8.53 19.59
C PHE A 329 1.20 -7.30 18.78
N LEU A 330 0.08 -7.40 18.06
CA LEU A 330 -0.53 -6.23 17.40
C LEU A 330 -0.83 -5.11 18.40
N LYS A 331 -1.42 -5.46 19.55
CA LYS A 331 -1.69 -4.51 20.62
C LYS A 331 -0.41 -3.86 21.15
N TYR A 332 0.64 -4.64 21.36
CA TYR A 332 1.94 -4.14 21.85
C TYR A 332 2.53 -3.10 20.89
N THR A 333 2.58 -3.41 19.59
CA THR A 333 3.09 -2.46 18.58
C THR A 333 2.24 -1.19 18.51
N ALA A 334 0.92 -1.30 18.54
CA ALA A 334 0.00 -0.15 18.58
C ALA A 334 0.17 0.70 19.84
N ASP A 335 0.39 0.07 21.01
CA ASP A 335 0.65 0.75 22.26
C ASP A 335 1.99 1.51 22.24
N CYS A 336 3.05 0.93 21.66
CA CYS A 336 4.32 1.62 21.43
C CYS A 336 4.13 2.83 20.49
N ILE A 337 3.45 2.65 19.36
CA ILE A 337 3.20 3.70 18.38
C ILE A 337 2.44 4.87 19.02
N ALA A 338 1.31 4.59 19.68
CA ALA A 338 0.50 5.62 20.32
C ALA A 338 1.22 6.35 21.46
N LYS A 339 2.23 5.74 22.07
CA LYS A 339 2.99 6.34 23.17
C LYS A 339 4.14 7.23 22.67
N TYR A 340 4.91 6.79 21.68
CA TYR A 340 6.21 7.40 21.36
C TYR A 340 6.24 8.22 20.06
N PHE A 341 5.36 7.95 19.11
CA PHE A 341 5.38 8.59 17.79
C PHE A 341 4.72 9.98 17.73
N PRO A 342 3.68 10.31 18.53
CA PRO A 342 3.13 11.67 18.52
C PRO A 342 4.17 12.73 18.90
N ASP A 343 4.30 13.76 18.07
CA ASP A 343 5.20 14.91 18.32
C ASP A 343 4.55 16.24 17.90
N TYR A 344 3.24 16.35 18.14
CA TYR A 344 2.40 17.43 17.61
C TYR A 344 2.60 18.80 18.28
N GLU A 345 3.38 18.85 19.36
CA GLU A 345 3.81 20.12 19.97
C GLU A 345 4.94 20.78 19.16
N HIS A 346 5.69 20.00 18.37
CA HIS A 346 6.84 20.48 17.59
C HIS A 346 6.61 20.43 16.08
N SER A 347 5.86 19.45 15.58
CA SER A 347 5.68 19.22 14.14
C SER A 347 4.27 18.72 13.81
N PRO A 348 3.70 19.03 12.64
CA PRO A 348 2.46 18.38 12.18
C PRO A 348 2.64 16.88 11.85
N PHE A 349 3.88 16.36 11.83
CA PHE A 349 4.18 14.97 11.54
C PHE A 349 4.68 14.23 12.78
N VAL A 350 4.43 12.92 12.84
CA VAL A 350 5.01 12.03 13.85
C VAL A 350 6.55 12.06 13.83
N GLN A 351 7.17 11.70 14.96
CA GLN A 351 8.58 11.33 15.02
C GLN A 351 8.71 9.84 14.66
N GLU A 352 9.66 9.51 13.78
CA GLU A 352 9.79 8.14 13.26
C GLU A 352 11.12 7.48 13.61
N LYS A 353 12.09 8.24 14.11
CA LYS A 353 13.46 7.78 14.40
C LYS A 353 13.82 8.10 15.84
N PHE A 354 14.34 7.11 16.55
CA PHE A 354 14.58 7.22 17.98
C PHE A 354 15.91 6.59 18.37
N TYR A 355 16.54 7.16 19.38
CA TYR A 355 17.56 6.47 20.16
C TYR A 355 16.92 5.37 21.02
N GLU A 356 17.75 4.54 21.64
CA GLU A 356 17.31 3.42 22.46
C GLU A 356 16.35 3.84 23.58
N ASP A 357 16.57 5.01 24.17
CA ASP A 357 15.77 5.59 25.24
C ASP A 357 14.49 6.31 24.77
N TRP A 358 14.14 6.19 23.48
CA TRP A 358 13.03 6.88 22.83
C TRP A 358 13.19 8.39 22.70
N SER A 359 14.38 8.96 22.97
CA SER A 359 14.65 10.33 22.57
C SER A 359 14.70 10.45 21.03
N HIS A 360 14.28 11.60 20.50
CA HIS A 360 14.12 11.81 19.05
C HIS A 360 15.48 11.84 18.35
N ASP A 361 15.69 10.96 17.36
CA ASP A 361 16.83 11.06 16.45
C ASP A 361 16.45 11.90 15.23
N LYS A 362 16.86 13.18 15.24
CA LYS A 362 16.63 14.15 14.16
C LYS A 362 17.78 14.21 13.15
N THR A 363 18.76 13.32 13.26
CA THR A 363 20.03 13.39 12.49
C THR A 363 20.29 12.14 11.66
N TRP A 364 19.38 11.16 11.70
CA TRP A 364 19.56 9.86 11.07
C TRP A 364 19.46 9.92 9.54
N GLY A 365 20.51 9.46 8.85
CA GLY A 365 20.47 9.08 7.43
C GLY A 365 19.93 10.14 6.47
N TRP A 366 19.22 9.71 5.43
CA TRP A 366 18.53 10.65 4.54
C TRP A 366 17.34 11.35 5.24
N GLN A 367 16.76 10.72 6.27
CA GLN A 367 15.51 11.19 6.87
C GLN A 367 15.71 12.44 7.70
N GLN A 368 16.83 12.60 8.41
CA GLN A 368 17.12 13.79 9.23
C GLN A 368 15.88 14.15 10.09
N ASN A 369 15.45 15.42 10.12
CA ASN A 369 14.19 15.86 10.73
C ASN A 369 13.06 16.03 9.68
N ARG A 370 12.84 15.01 8.85
CA ARG A 370 11.82 15.00 7.80
C ARG A 370 10.71 14.01 8.11
N GLY A 371 9.49 14.38 7.76
CA GLY A 371 8.28 13.59 7.94
C GLY A 371 7.90 12.89 6.65
N VAL A 372 7.61 11.60 6.75
CA VAL A 372 7.09 10.80 5.63
C VAL A 372 5.57 10.80 5.71
N ILE A 373 4.90 11.40 4.72
CA ILE A 373 3.44 11.58 4.76
C ILE A 373 2.72 10.24 4.77
N GLY A 374 3.18 9.31 3.95
CA GLY A 374 2.67 7.95 3.85
C GLY A 374 2.76 7.20 5.18
N HIS A 375 3.81 7.40 5.99
CA HIS A 375 3.92 6.74 7.30
C HIS A 375 2.94 7.28 8.33
N ASN A 376 2.65 8.59 8.31
CA ASN A 376 1.58 9.15 9.14
C ASN A 376 0.23 8.48 8.78
N LEU A 377 -0.11 8.44 7.49
CA LEU A 377 -1.36 7.81 7.03
C LEU A 377 -1.39 6.31 7.30
N LYS A 378 -0.26 5.61 7.15
CA LYS A 378 -0.09 4.19 7.48
C LYS A 378 -0.31 3.92 8.98
N ILE A 379 0.13 4.81 9.87
CA ILE A 379 -0.17 4.73 11.31
C ILE A 379 -1.68 4.81 11.52
N ALA A 380 -2.35 5.83 10.99
CA ALA A 380 -3.79 5.99 11.15
C ALA A 380 -4.55 4.77 10.63
N TRP A 381 -4.19 4.28 9.44
CA TRP A 381 -4.76 3.09 8.83
C TRP A 381 -4.64 1.85 9.73
N ASN A 382 -3.43 1.54 10.20
CA ASN A 382 -3.18 0.33 10.98
C ASN A 382 -3.73 0.42 12.41
N LEU A 383 -3.72 1.59 13.06
CA LEU A 383 -4.36 1.78 14.36
C LEU A 383 -5.87 1.51 14.29
N MET A 384 -6.53 1.90 13.20
CA MET A 384 -7.96 1.66 13.03
C MET A 384 -8.29 0.18 12.77
N ARG A 385 -7.45 -0.55 12.03
CA ARG A 385 -7.55 -2.03 11.90
C ARG A 385 -7.40 -2.69 13.26
N ILE A 386 -6.30 -2.38 13.97
CA ILE A 386 -6.01 -2.96 15.30
C ILE A 386 -7.10 -2.60 16.31
N ASN A 387 -7.66 -1.38 16.27
CA ASN A 387 -8.76 -0.97 17.13
C ASN A 387 -10.03 -1.82 16.93
N SER A 388 -10.28 -2.34 15.73
CA SER A 388 -11.41 -3.25 15.48
C SER A 388 -11.23 -4.62 16.16
N LEU A 389 -9.98 -5.01 16.47
CA LEU A 389 -9.63 -6.23 17.19
C LEU A 389 -9.43 -6.01 18.70
N THR A 390 -8.78 -4.91 19.08
CA THR A 390 -8.47 -4.47 20.44
C THR A 390 -8.88 -3.01 20.61
N PRO A 391 -10.16 -2.73 20.93
CA PRO A 391 -10.66 -1.38 21.02
C PRO A 391 -9.98 -0.58 22.14
N GLU A 392 -9.40 0.56 21.78
CA GLU A 392 -8.73 1.48 22.70
C GLU A 392 -8.96 2.91 22.24
N LYS A 393 -9.45 3.77 23.15
CA LYS A 393 -9.78 5.17 22.82
C LYS A 393 -8.59 5.93 22.21
N LYS A 394 -7.39 5.71 22.76
CA LYS A 394 -6.14 6.34 22.31
C LYS A 394 -5.77 6.02 20.86
N TYR A 395 -6.14 4.83 20.34
CA TYR A 395 -5.85 4.48 18.94
C TYR A 395 -6.71 5.31 18.00
N VAL A 396 -8.01 5.41 18.31
CA VAL A 396 -8.94 6.23 17.55
C VAL A 396 -8.54 7.70 17.61
N GLU A 397 -8.28 8.23 18.80
CA GLU A 397 -7.86 9.64 18.98
C GLU A 397 -6.60 9.98 18.17
N PHE A 398 -5.59 9.10 18.17
CA PHE A 398 -4.36 9.34 17.42
C PHE A 398 -4.58 9.23 15.90
N ALA A 399 -5.33 8.22 15.43
CA ALA A 399 -5.66 8.08 14.02
C ALA A 399 -6.48 9.28 13.51
N GLU A 400 -7.46 9.77 14.28
CA GLU A 400 -8.23 10.97 13.93
C GLU A 400 -7.37 12.24 13.93
N LYS A 401 -6.45 12.37 14.88
CA LYS A 401 -5.49 13.49 14.92
C LYS A 401 -4.66 13.55 13.65
N ILE A 402 -4.13 12.42 13.19
CA ILE A 402 -3.43 12.31 11.89
C ILE A 402 -4.37 12.70 10.76
N ALA A 403 -5.55 12.08 10.69
CA ALA A 403 -6.52 12.28 9.62
C ALA A 403 -6.99 13.73 9.48
N GLN A 404 -7.00 14.49 10.59
CA GLN A 404 -7.32 15.91 10.62
C GLN A 404 -6.16 16.79 10.12
N ILE A 405 -4.92 16.45 10.46
CA ILE A 405 -3.73 17.28 10.15
C ILE A 405 -3.22 17.03 8.73
N MET A 406 -3.14 15.78 8.29
CA MET A 406 -2.50 15.40 7.03
C MET A 406 -3.06 16.11 5.79
N PRO A 407 -4.38 16.39 5.64
CA PRO A 407 -4.89 17.12 4.49
C PRO A 407 -4.32 18.53 4.34
N GLN A 408 -3.94 19.18 5.45
CA GLN A 408 -3.37 20.52 5.42
C GLN A 408 -1.89 20.52 5.04
N TYR A 409 -1.13 19.52 5.49
CA TYR A 409 0.33 19.53 5.40
C TYR A 409 0.90 18.53 4.39
N GLY A 410 0.24 17.40 4.16
CA GLY A 410 0.73 16.32 3.28
C GLY A 410 -0.04 16.15 1.98
N MET A 411 -1.28 16.62 1.88
CA MET A 411 -2.07 16.55 0.65
C MET A 411 -1.75 17.73 -0.28
N ASP A 412 -1.68 17.47 -1.58
CA ASP A 412 -1.78 18.53 -2.58
C ASP A 412 -3.25 18.94 -2.74
N ALA A 413 -3.67 19.89 -1.93
CA ALA A 413 -5.07 20.34 -1.91
C ALA A 413 -5.49 21.13 -3.17
N GLN A 414 -4.60 21.35 -4.14
CA GLN A 414 -4.93 21.92 -5.46
C GLN A 414 -5.10 20.84 -6.52
N ARG A 415 -4.16 19.87 -6.58
CA ARG A 415 -4.08 18.89 -7.67
C ARG A 415 -4.57 17.50 -7.28
N GLY A 416 -4.78 17.25 -5.98
CA GLY A 416 -5.07 15.94 -5.42
C GLY A 416 -3.81 15.11 -5.18
N GLY A 417 -3.97 14.01 -4.46
CA GLY A 417 -2.87 13.12 -4.08
C GLY A 417 -2.02 13.63 -2.91
N TRP A 418 -1.12 12.76 -2.47
CA TRP A 418 -0.29 12.95 -1.28
C TRP A 418 1.18 13.12 -1.68
N TYR A 419 1.85 14.13 -1.12
CA TYR A 419 3.28 14.35 -1.35
C TYR A 419 4.13 13.27 -0.68
N ASP A 420 5.42 13.25 -1.03
CA ASP A 420 6.37 12.23 -0.57
C ASP A 420 6.94 12.52 0.83
N VAL A 421 7.91 13.43 0.92
CA VAL A 421 8.63 13.74 2.17
C VAL A 421 8.79 15.25 2.33
N MET A 422 8.58 15.74 3.55
CA MET A 422 8.63 17.16 3.89
C MET A 422 9.48 17.42 5.14
N GLU A 423 10.07 18.61 5.21
CA GLU A 423 10.69 19.11 6.44
C GLU A 423 9.65 19.20 7.56
N ARG A 424 10.00 18.77 8.77
CA ARG A 424 9.05 18.71 9.90
C ARG A 424 8.79 20.06 10.57
N GLU A 425 9.71 21.00 10.39
CA GLU A 425 9.72 22.30 11.06
C GLU A 425 9.96 23.42 10.03
N LEU A 426 9.42 24.61 10.31
CA LEU A 426 9.70 25.81 9.53
C LEU A 426 11.09 26.34 9.88
N ALA A 427 11.92 26.59 8.87
CA ALA A 427 13.16 27.34 9.11
C ALA A 427 12.83 28.84 9.36
N PRO A 428 13.73 29.60 10.01
CA PRO A 428 13.52 31.03 10.26
C PRO A 428 13.12 31.80 8.99
N GLY A 429 12.01 32.53 9.07
CA GLY A 429 11.47 33.32 7.96
C GLY A 429 10.68 32.53 6.91
N GLN A 430 10.47 31.22 7.09
CA GLN A 430 9.60 30.43 6.21
C GLN A 430 8.14 30.44 6.66
N GLU A 431 7.23 30.52 5.70
CA GLU A 431 5.77 30.45 5.92
C GLU A 431 5.18 29.08 5.54
N HIS A 432 5.97 28.24 4.85
CA HIS A 432 5.56 26.92 4.39
C HIS A 432 6.65 25.88 4.64
N LEU A 433 6.24 24.69 5.09
CA LEU A 433 7.11 23.53 5.17
C LEU A 433 7.61 23.18 3.76
N ARG A 434 8.88 22.80 3.66
CA ARG A 434 9.54 22.54 2.38
C ARG A 434 9.48 21.06 2.03
N PHE A 435 9.35 20.76 0.74
CA PHE A 435 9.59 19.43 0.22
C PHE A 435 11.07 19.06 0.41
N ALA A 436 11.34 17.83 0.82
CA ALA A 436 12.71 17.39 1.06
C ALA A 436 13.54 17.32 -0.24
N TRP A 437 12.93 16.87 -1.34
CA TRP A 437 13.61 16.72 -2.63
C TRP A 437 12.79 17.23 -3.81
N HIS A 438 11.52 16.82 -3.89
CA HIS A 438 10.64 17.12 -5.00
C HIS A 438 9.19 17.14 -4.50
N ASP A 439 8.31 17.87 -5.19
CA ASP A 439 6.86 17.87 -5.00
C ASP A 439 6.14 16.68 -5.70
N ARG A 440 6.91 15.64 -6.05
CA ARG A 440 6.39 14.43 -6.69
C ARG A 440 5.62 13.59 -5.68
N LYS A 441 4.87 12.63 -6.21
CA LYS A 441 3.95 11.79 -5.45
C LYS A 441 4.27 10.34 -5.79
N ALA A 442 4.53 9.56 -4.74
CA ALA A 442 4.86 8.14 -4.86
C ALA A 442 3.63 7.25 -4.76
N TRP A 443 3.62 6.18 -5.56
CA TRP A 443 2.51 5.23 -5.67
C TRP A 443 2.12 4.63 -4.33
N TRP A 444 3.12 4.22 -3.54
CA TRP A 444 2.91 3.58 -2.24
C TRP A 444 2.29 4.55 -1.24
N GLN A 445 2.65 5.84 -1.29
CA GLN A 445 2.05 6.84 -0.40
C GLN A 445 0.58 7.12 -0.76
N GLN A 446 0.23 7.01 -2.05
CA GLN A 446 -1.17 7.14 -2.47
C GLN A 446 -2.01 6.02 -1.89
N GLU A 447 -1.51 4.78 -1.91
CA GLU A 447 -2.17 3.65 -1.25
C GLU A 447 -2.42 3.97 0.23
N GLN A 448 -1.40 4.38 0.98
CA GLN A 448 -1.55 4.64 2.41
C GLN A 448 -2.62 5.69 2.69
N GLY A 449 -2.68 6.76 1.89
CA GLY A 449 -3.75 7.76 1.99
C GLY A 449 -5.13 7.21 1.66
N ILE A 450 -5.27 6.47 0.56
CA ILE A 450 -6.55 5.88 0.15
C ILE A 450 -7.07 4.94 1.24
N LEU A 451 -6.24 3.98 1.68
CA LEU A 451 -6.65 2.96 2.65
C LEU A 451 -6.91 3.55 4.03
N ALA A 452 -6.15 4.56 4.47
CA ALA A 452 -6.40 5.26 5.73
C ALA A 452 -7.79 5.90 5.76
N TYR A 453 -8.14 6.67 4.74
CA TYR A 453 -9.44 7.35 4.70
C TYR A 453 -10.60 6.40 4.44
N GLN A 454 -10.40 5.33 3.65
CA GLN A 454 -11.42 4.28 3.48
C GLN A 454 -11.73 3.55 4.78
N ILE A 455 -10.72 3.14 5.58
CA ILE A 455 -10.98 2.46 6.85
C ILE A 455 -11.59 3.42 7.88
N LEU A 456 -11.12 4.68 7.93
CA LEU A 456 -11.66 5.70 8.83
C LEU A 456 -13.15 5.96 8.52
N TRP A 457 -13.51 6.08 7.24
CA TRP A 457 -14.92 6.14 6.82
C TRP A 457 -15.67 4.86 7.21
N GLY A 458 -15.09 3.69 6.91
CA GLY A 458 -15.68 2.39 7.16
C GLY A 458 -16.09 2.18 8.62
N ILE A 459 -15.30 2.71 9.55
CA ILE A 459 -15.50 2.56 11.00
C ILE A 459 -16.24 3.75 11.62
N LEU A 460 -15.85 4.99 11.30
CA LEU A 460 -16.32 6.19 12.01
C LEU A 460 -17.41 6.96 11.28
N LYS A 461 -17.65 6.67 10.00
CA LYS A 461 -18.75 7.24 9.20
C LYS A 461 -18.79 8.78 9.16
N LYS A 462 -17.63 9.44 9.21
CA LYS A 462 -17.52 10.90 9.02
C LYS A 462 -17.38 11.22 7.53
N GLU A 463 -18.30 11.99 6.97
CA GLU A 463 -18.37 12.31 5.53
C GLU A 463 -17.07 12.87 4.95
N GLN A 464 -16.33 13.66 5.73
CA GLN A 464 -15.02 14.18 5.33
C GLN A 464 -14.01 13.07 4.97
N TYR A 465 -14.08 11.91 5.62
CA TYR A 465 -13.21 10.78 5.34
C TYR A 465 -13.60 10.09 4.04
N LEU A 466 -14.90 9.94 3.75
CA LEU A 466 -15.36 9.44 2.46
C LEU A 466 -14.90 10.35 1.32
N ARG A 467 -15.04 11.67 1.52
CA ARG A 467 -14.58 12.67 0.56
C ARG A 467 -13.08 12.53 0.28
N LEU A 468 -12.24 12.49 1.32
CA LEU A 468 -10.78 12.38 1.18
C LEU A 468 -10.35 11.02 0.58
N ALA A 469 -11.06 9.93 0.88
CA ALA A 469 -10.86 8.64 0.25
C ALA A 469 -11.12 8.70 -1.26
N ARG A 470 -12.25 9.30 -1.67
CA ARG A 470 -12.63 9.47 -3.07
C ARG A 470 -11.67 10.39 -3.83
N GLU A 471 -11.28 11.52 -3.25
CA GLU A 471 -10.32 12.45 -3.86
C GLU A 471 -8.95 11.78 -4.06
N SER A 472 -8.48 11.01 -3.08
CA SER A 472 -7.22 10.26 -3.17
C SER A 472 -7.29 9.18 -4.25
N ALA A 473 -8.37 8.39 -4.27
CA ALA A 473 -8.58 7.33 -5.25
C ALA A 473 -8.77 7.87 -6.67
N ALA A 474 -9.42 9.03 -6.82
CA ALA A 474 -9.57 9.74 -8.09
C ALA A 474 -8.21 10.16 -8.65
N PHE A 475 -7.32 10.72 -7.82
CA PHE A 475 -5.97 11.08 -8.24
C PHE A 475 -5.19 9.85 -8.70
N TYR A 476 -5.17 8.79 -7.88
CA TYR A 476 -4.45 7.55 -8.20
C TYR A 476 -4.91 6.95 -9.54
N ASN A 477 -6.23 6.72 -9.70
CA ASN A 477 -6.77 6.09 -10.91
C ASN A 477 -6.65 6.98 -12.15
N SER A 478 -6.45 8.29 -12.00
CA SER A 478 -6.30 9.23 -13.12
C SER A 478 -4.86 9.31 -13.65
N PHE A 479 -3.87 9.09 -12.79
CA PHE A 479 -2.48 9.49 -13.07
C PHE A 479 -1.43 8.38 -12.85
N PHE A 480 -1.69 7.38 -12.02
CA PHE A 480 -0.72 6.31 -11.74
C PHE A 480 -0.82 5.11 -12.65
N LEU A 481 -2.01 4.83 -13.20
CA LEU A 481 -2.20 3.67 -14.08
C LEU A 481 -1.47 3.90 -15.40
N ASP A 482 -0.58 2.97 -15.74
CA ASP A 482 0.12 2.98 -17.01
C ASP A 482 -0.68 2.15 -18.01
N HIS A 483 -1.52 2.84 -18.79
CA HIS A 483 -2.41 2.19 -19.77
C HIS A 483 -1.67 1.73 -21.03
N ASP A 484 -0.40 2.08 -21.21
CA ASP A 484 0.37 1.74 -22.41
C ASP A 484 1.20 0.47 -22.18
N ASP A 485 1.99 0.42 -21.11
CA ASP A 485 2.84 -0.73 -20.78
C ASP A 485 2.23 -1.66 -19.71
N GLY A 486 1.32 -1.16 -18.89
CA GLY A 486 0.69 -1.90 -17.79
C GLY A 486 1.29 -1.59 -16.41
N ALA A 487 0.64 -2.13 -15.37
CA ALA A 487 0.91 -1.81 -13.96
C ALA A 487 0.82 -0.30 -13.67
N VAL A 488 1.65 0.22 -12.76
CA VAL A 488 1.58 1.62 -12.32
C VAL A 488 2.92 2.32 -12.43
N TYR A 489 2.92 3.64 -12.54
CA TYR A 489 4.12 4.45 -12.44
C TYR A 489 4.63 4.47 -11.00
N PHE A 490 5.96 4.49 -10.82
CA PHE A 490 6.59 4.64 -9.51
C PHE A 490 6.25 6.03 -8.94
N ASN A 491 6.56 7.10 -9.68
CA ASN A 491 6.23 8.47 -9.29
C ASN A 491 5.48 9.21 -10.38
N VAL A 492 4.64 10.16 -9.96
CA VAL A 492 4.14 11.24 -10.81
C VAL A 492 4.56 12.58 -10.24
N LEU A 493 4.77 13.56 -11.12
CA LEU A 493 4.92 14.97 -10.74
C LEU A 493 3.64 15.47 -10.04
N ASN A 494 3.71 16.62 -9.38
CA ASN A 494 2.58 17.21 -8.68
C ASN A 494 1.30 17.30 -9.56
N ASN A 495 1.44 17.52 -10.86
CA ASN A 495 0.39 17.66 -11.86
C ASN A 495 -0.07 16.33 -12.49
N GLY A 496 0.44 15.19 -12.02
CA GLY A 496 0.03 13.86 -12.49
C GLY A 496 0.78 13.36 -13.72
N ILE A 497 1.78 14.09 -14.24
CA ILE A 497 2.64 13.60 -15.32
C ILE A 497 3.61 12.54 -14.76
N PRO A 498 3.80 11.38 -15.41
CA PRO A 498 4.78 10.39 -14.97
C PRO A 498 6.20 10.96 -14.81
N PHE A 499 6.83 10.67 -13.68
CA PHE A 499 8.21 11.06 -13.40
C PHE A 499 9.15 9.90 -13.73
N LEU A 500 9.89 10.02 -14.84
CA LEU A 500 10.62 8.89 -15.44
C LEU A 500 12.15 9.05 -15.40
N LEU A 501 12.70 9.46 -14.25
CA LEU A 501 14.15 9.63 -14.06
C LEU A 501 14.76 8.53 -13.18
N GLY A 502 16.00 8.11 -13.50
CA GLY A 502 16.78 7.20 -12.67
C GLY A 502 16.11 5.83 -12.44
N THR A 503 16.10 5.38 -11.19
CA THR A 503 15.39 4.16 -10.75
C THR A 503 13.89 4.36 -10.59
N GLU A 504 13.43 5.60 -10.50
CA GLU A 504 12.03 5.98 -10.27
C GLU A 504 11.17 5.90 -11.54
N ARG A 505 11.72 5.33 -12.62
CA ARG A 505 10.98 4.94 -13.83
C ARG A 505 10.70 3.44 -13.92
N LEU A 506 11.31 2.66 -13.04
CA LEU A 506 11.32 1.20 -13.12
C LEU A 506 10.02 0.63 -12.57
N LYS A 507 9.56 -0.49 -13.15
CA LYS A 507 8.43 -1.26 -12.64
C LYS A 507 8.85 -2.28 -11.59
N GLY A 508 10.16 -2.54 -11.48
CA GLY A 508 10.76 -3.41 -10.48
C GLY A 508 12.05 -2.78 -10.00
N SER A 509 12.22 -2.69 -8.68
CA SER A 509 13.45 -2.27 -8.00
C SER A 509 13.43 -2.75 -6.55
N HIS A 510 14.52 -2.51 -5.80
CA HIS A 510 14.54 -2.72 -4.34
C HIS A 510 13.30 -2.14 -3.63
N SER A 511 12.85 -0.95 -4.07
CA SER A 511 11.69 -0.28 -3.47
C SER A 511 10.35 -0.67 -4.08
N MET A 512 10.31 -1.35 -5.24
CA MET A 512 9.07 -1.57 -6.00
C MET A 512 8.95 -2.99 -6.54
N ALA A 513 7.84 -3.62 -6.17
CA ALA A 513 7.25 -4.78 -6.83
C ALA A 513 5.72 -4.56 -6.87
N CYS A 514 4.95 -5.61 -7.14
CA CYS A 514 3.49 -5.50 -7.22
C CYS A 514 2.77 -5.30 -5.87
N TYR A 515 3.47 -5.45 -4.73
CA TYR A 515 2.91 -5.42 -3.37
C TYR A 515 1.92 -4.27 -3.13
N HIS A 516 2.41 -3.02 -3.11
CA HIS A 516 1.59 -1.86 -2.73
C HIS A 516 0.42 -1.61 -3.70
N SER A 517 0.58 -1.97 -4.96
CA SER A 517 -0.49 -1.74 -5.95
C SER A 517 -1.59 -2.80 -5.83
N ILE A 518 -1.23 -4.06 -5.54
CA ILE A 518 -2.21 -5.12 -5.35
C ILE A 518 -2.80 -5.09 -3.93
N GLU A 519 -2.04 -4.72 -2.90
CA GLU A 519 -2.56 -4.48 -1.54
C GLU A 519 -3.61 -3.37 -1.55
N LEU A 520 -3.33 -2.24 -2.22
CA LEU A 520 -4.33 -1.21 -2.48
C LEU A 520 -5.60 -1.78 -3.09
N CYS A 521 -5.48 -2.58 -4.16
CA CYS A 521 -6.63 -3.18 -4.82
C CYS A 521 -7.40 -4.12 -3.89
N TYR A 522 -6.71 -5.04 -3.21
CA TYR A 522 -7.30 -6.01 -2.29
C TYR A 522 -8.08 -5.32 -1.18
N LEU A 523 -7.47 -4.36 -0.50
CA LEU A 523 -8.10 -3.70 0.63
C LEU A 523 -9.12 -2.65 0.23
N SER A 524 -8.92 -1.92 -0.88
CA SER A 524 -9.97 -1.06 -1.44
C SER A 524 -11.21 -1.86 -1.81
N GLN A 525 -11.04 -3.04 -2.42
CA GLN A 525 -12.14 -3.93 -2.73
C GLN A 525 -12.90 -4.35 -1.46
N VAL A 526 -12.18 -4.71 -0.39
CA VAL A 526 -12.75 -5.08 0.92
C VAL A 526 -13.50 -3.91 1.54
N TYR A 527 -12.88 -2.74 1.68
CA TYR A 527 -13.49 -1.60 2.37
C TYR A 527 -14.66 -1.00 1.58
N ILE A 528 -14.52 -0.86 0.25
CA ILE A 528 -15.57 -0.30 -0.59
C ILE A 528 -16.77 -1.22 -0.63
N ASN A 529 -16.60 -2.52 -0.91
CA ASN A 529 -17.75 -3.41 -1.00
C ASN A 529 -18.39 -3.62 0.38
N LEU A 530 -17.61 -3.98 1.39
CA LEU A 530 -18.18 -4.47 2.64
C LEU A 530 -18.56 -3.35 3.62
N LEU A 531 -17.79 -2.26 3.66
CA LEU A 531 -18.00 -1.19 4.63
C LEU A 531 -18.71 0.04 4.05
N HIS A 532 -18.60 0.31 2.75
CA HIS A 532 -19.16 1.52 2.11
C HIS A 532 -20.41 1.23 1.27
N THR A 533 -20.25 0.57 0.12
CA THR A 533 -21.30 0.36 -0.91
C THR A 533 -22.21 -0.83 -0.63
N LYS A 534 -21.90 -1.61 0.42
CA LYS A 534 -22.67 -2.77 0.88
C LYS A 534 -22.86 -3.87 -0.19
N GLN A 535 -21.83 -4.07 -1.00
CA GLN A 535 -21.78 -5.11 -2.02
C GLN A 535 -21.13 -6.39 -1.47
N PRO A 536 -21.46 -7.57 -2.04
CA PRO A 536 -20.78 -8.82 -1.67
C PRO A 536 -19.32 -8.83 -2.13
N LEU A 537 -18.51 -9.67 -1.49
CA LEU A 537 -17.13 -9.97 -1.89
C LEU A 537 -16.93 -11.47 -1.96
N ASP A 538 -16.45 -11.96 -3.10
CA ASP A 538 -16.05 -13.36 -3.26
C ASP A 538 -14.53 -13.48 -3.04
N LEU A 539 -14.11 -14.42 -2.18
CA LEU A 539 -12.72 -14.77 -1.94
C LEU A 539 -12.43 -16.24 -2.27
N TYR A 540 -11.19 -16.54 -2.65
CA TYR A 540 -10.76 -17.88 -3.06
C TYR A 540 -9.58 -18.40 -2.24
N PHE A 541 -9.68 -19.66 -1.84
CA PHE A 541 -8.67 -20.37 -1.04
C PHE A 541 -8.37 -21.73 -1.69
N LYS A 542 -7.18 -22.30 -1.41
CA LYS A 542 -6.80 -23.62 -1.94
C LYS A 542 -5.91 -24.36 -0.92
N PRO A 543 -6.49 -24.78 0.22
CA PRO A 543 -5.74 -25.42 1.29
C PRO A 543 -4.97 -26.65 0.83
N MET A 544 -3.79 -26.85 1.40
CA MET A 544 -3.10 -28.13 1.40
C MET A 544 -3.88 -29.14 2.25
N VAL A 545 -3.74 -30.42 1.92
CA VAL A 545 -4.30 -31.50 2.72
C VAL A 545 -3.72 -31.42 4.13
N ASN A 546 -4.58 -31.30 5.14
CA ASN A 546 -4.21 -31.11 6.55
C ASN A 546 -3.31 -29.88 6.82
N GLY A 547 -3.35 -28.85 5.96
CA GLY A 547 -2.52 -27.66 6.13
C GLY A 547 -2.92 -26.83 7.36
N PHE A 548 -4.23 -26.64 7.56
CA PHE A 548 -4.73 -25.86 8.68
C PHE A 548 -5.01 -26.71 9.92
N PRO A 549 -4.65 -26.24 11.14
CA PRO A 549 -5.03 -26.89 12.38
C PRO A 549 -6.54 -27.12 12.47
N GLY A 550 -6.93 -28.37 12.78
CA GLY A 550 -8.34 -28.75 12.90
C GLY A 550 -9.13 -28.74 11.60
N ASN A 551 -8.48 -28.59 10.43
CA ASN A 551 -9.13 -28.42 9.13
C ASN A 551 -10.12 -27.23 9.12
N ILE A 552 -9.78 -26.14 9.83
CA ILE A 552 -10.57 -24.92 9.89
C ILE A 552 -9.88 -23.83 9.07
N LEU A 553 -10.53 -23.35 8.02
CA LEU A 553 -10.11 -22.20 7.24
C LEU A 553 -10.78 -20.94 7.80
N ARG A 554 -9.98 -19.93 8.14
CA ARG A 554 -10.47 -18.58 8.49
C ARG A 554 -10.52 -17.71 7.25
N VAL A 555 -11.64 -17.04 7.02
CA VAL A 555 -11.93 -16.38 5.72
C VAL A 555 -12.16 -14.88 5.84
N GLU A 556 -11.92 -14.32 7.04
CA GLU A 556 -11.99 -12.88 7.25
C GLU A 556 -10.95 -12.17 6.34
N PRO A 557 -11.37 -11.18 5.51
CA PRO A 557 -10.51 -10.57 4.50
C PRO A 557 -9.45 -9.67 5.13
N ASP A 558 -9.85 -8.89 6.11
CA ASP A 558 -9.02 -7.99 6.90
C ASP A 558 -9.67 -7.82 8.29
N ILE A 559 -8.97 -7.23 9.25
CA ILE A 559 -9.56 -6.91 10.57
C ILE A 559 -10.62 -5.81 10.41
N LEU A 560 -11.88 -6.21 10.31
CA LEU A 560 -13.02 -5.30 10.19
C LEU A 560 -13.75 -5.15 11.54
N PRO A 561 -14.63 -4.14 11.70
CA PRO A 561 -15.48 -4.06 12.90
C PRO A 561 -16.22 -5.37 13.14
N ARG A 562 -16.14 -5.89 14.36
CA ARG A 562 -16.74 -7.18 14.72
C ARG A 562 -18.22 -7.21 14.35
N GLY A 563 -18.62 -8.24 13.60
CA GLY A 563 -20.00 -8.44 13.17
C GLY A 563 -20.45 -7.54 12.02
N SER A 564 -19.55 -6.78 11.38
CA SER A 564 -19.87 -5.97 10.18
C SER A 564 -20.11 -6.81 8.91
N ILE A 565 -19.61 -8.04 8.88
CA ILE A 565 -19.75 -8.97 7.76
C ILE A 565 -20.06 -10.38 8.26
N ARG A 566 -20.57 -11.23 7.37
CA ARG A 566 -20.79 -12.66 7.59
C ARG A 566 -20.53 -13.44 6.30
N ILE A 567 -20.31 -14.75 6.43
CA ILE A 567 -20.38 -15.65 5.27
C ILE A 567 -21.84 -15.77 4.83
N ASP A 568 -22.08 -15.64 3.53
CA ASP A 568 -23.37 -15.92 2.93
C ASP A 568 -23.41 -17.33 2.32
N GLN A 569 -22.38 -17.65 1.53
CA GLN A 569 -22.29 -18.88 0.76
C GLN A 569 -20.86 -19.37 0.64
N VAL A 570 -20.67 -20.69 0.58
CA VAL A 570 -19.38 -21.34 0.33
C VAL A 570 -19.55 -22.37 -0.78
N TRP A 571 -18.55 -22.48 -1.64
CA TRP A 571 -18.43 -23.54 -2.64
C TRP A 571 -17.09 -24.24 -2.51
N VAL A 572 -17.12 -25.57 -2.61
CA VAL A 572 -15.94 -26.43 -2.73
C VAL A 572 -15.95 -27.02 -4.13
N ASP A 573 -14.93 -26.71 -4.93
CA ASP A 573 -14.81 -27.13 -6.33
C ASP A 573 -16.06 -26.84 -7.16
N GLY A 574 -16.66 -25.67 -6.92
CA GLY A 574 -17.89 -25.21 -7.60
C GLY A 574 -19.20 -25.76 -7.01
N ASN A 575 -19.14 -26.70 -6.08
CA ASN A 575 -20.34 -27.29 -5.45
C ASN A 575 -20.68 -26.58 -4.13
N PRO A 576 -21.95 -26.28 -3.83
CA PRO A 576 -22.35 -25.66 -2.57
C PRO A 576 -21.88 -26.46 -1.35
N TRP A 577 -21.33 -25.76 -0.36
CA TRP A 577 -20.80 -26.32 0.88
C TRP A 577 -21.51 -25.69 2.08
N LYS A 578 -21.92 -26.50 3.05
CA LYS A 578 -22.74 -26.05 4.19
C LYS A 578 -22.02 -26.05 5.53
N ASN A 579 -20.82 -26.63 5.62
CA ASN A 579 -20.08 -26.74 6.87
C ASN A 579 -19.21 -25.49 7.05
N PHE A 580 -19.84 -24.39 7.46
CA PHE A 580 -19.18 -23.13 7.76
C PHE A 580 -19.90 -22.40 8.89
N ASP A 581 -19.17 -21.58 9.64
CA ASP A 581 -19.73 -20.65 10.63
C ASP A 581 -19.80 -19.25 10.02
N ALA A 582 -21.03 -18.83 9.75
CA ALA A 582 -21.28 -17.55 9.10
C ALA A 582 -20.82 -16.34 9.92
N ALA A 583 -20.98 -16.39 11.25
CA ALA A 583 -20.71 -15.26 12.13
C ALA A 583 -19.24 -15.21 12.56
N ASN A 584 -18.61 -16.36 12.76
CA ASN A 584 -17.20 -16.46 13.13
C ASN A 584 -16.24 -16.49 11.92
N LEU A 585 -16.78 -16.42 10.70
CA LEU A 585 -16.01 -16.37 9.46
C LEU A 585 -15.04 -17.56 9.33
N THR A 586 -15.54 -18.77 9.57
CA THR A 586 -14.77 -20.00 9.42
C THR A 586 -15.47 -21.00 8.50
N VAL A 587 -14.68 -21.79 7.78
CA VAL A 587 -15.13 -22.88 6.91
C VAL A 587 -14.45 -24.16 7.37
N GLU A 588 -15.23 -25.22 7.59
CA GLU A 588 -14.67 -26.56 7.77
C GLU A 588 -14.22 -27.09 6.41
N ILE A 589 -12.93 -27.36 6.28
CA ILE A 589 -12.32 -27.87 5.07
C ILE A 589 -12.79 -29.32 4.87
N PRO A 590 -13.28 -29.71 3.68
CA PRO A 590 -13.71 -31.07 3.42
C PRO A 590 -12.56 -32.06 3.61
N ASN A 591 -12.84 -33.21 4.21
CA ASN A 591 -11.84 -34.28 4.37
C ASN A 591 -11.62 -35.00 3.04
N VAL A 592 -10.72 -34.45 2.21
CA VAL A 592 -10.35 -34.98 0.90
C VAL A 592 -8.83 -35.17 0.80
N ASN A 593 -8.40 -36.07 -0.07
CA ASN A 593 -6.98 -36.38 -0.31
C ASN A 593 -6.34 -35.52 -1.42
N TYR A 594 -7.01 -34.45 -1.83
CA TYR A 594 -6.53 -33.49 -2.82
C TYR A 594 -6.69 -32.06 -2.28
N ARG A 595 -6.22 -31.05 -3.03
CA ARG A 595 -6.33 -29.64 -2.65
C ARG A 595 -7.63 -29.03 -3.22
N PRO A 596 -8.71 -28.88 -2.44
CA PRO A 596 -9.95 -28.30 -2.95
C PRO A 596 -9.81 -26.81 -3.20
N LYS A 597 -10.45 -26.28 -4.25
CA LYS A 597 -10.61 -24.83 -4.41
C LYS A 597 -11.88 -24.40 -3.67
N ILE A 598 -11.71 -23.57 -2.65
CA ILE A 598 -12.80 -23.07 -1.81
C ILE A 598 -13.10 -21.63 -2.21
N LYS A 599 -14.31 -21.36 -2.66
CA LYS A 599 -14.83 -20.01 -2.89
C LYS A 599 -15.76 -19.63 -1.75
N VAL A 600 -15.61 -18.42 -1.22
CA VAL A 600 -16.42 -17.92 -0.11
C VAL A 600 -17.01 -16.57 -0.48
N ARG A 601 -18.32 -16.43 -0.35
CA ARG A 601 -19.02 -15.15 -0.49
C ARG A 601 -19.25 -14.53 0.87
N LEU A 602 -18.70 -13.34 1.05
CA LEU A 602 -18.90 -12.49 2.21
C LEU A 602 -19.93 -11.41 1.87
N VAL A 603 -20.80 -11.10 2.84
CA VAL A 603 -21.79 -10.02 2.72
C VAL A 603 -21.75 -9.14 3.97
N PRO A 604 -22.07 -7.83 3.85
CA PRO A 604 -22.34 -6.99 5.01
C PRO A 604 -23.51 -7.53 5.84
N THR A 605 -23.50 -7.31 7.14
CA THR A 605 -24.61 -7.67 8.04
C THR A 605 -25.68 -6.59 8.17
N ALA A 606 -25.34 -5.35 7.86
CA ALA A 606 -26.21 -4.17 7.91
C ALA A 606 -25.91 -3.21 6.76
#